data_AF-A0A7Y5XW65-F1
#
_entry.id   AF-A0A7Y5XW65-F1
#
_cell.length_a   1.000
_cell.length_b   1.000
_cell.length_c   1.000
_cell.angle_alpha   90.00
_cell.angle_beta   90.00
_cell.angle_gamma   90.00
#
_symmetry.space_group_name_H-M   'P 1'
#
loop_
_entity.id
_entity.type
_entity.pdbx_description
1 polymer ?
#
loop_
_entity_poly.entity_id
_entity_poly.type
_entity_poly.pdbx_seq_one_letter_code
_entity_poly.pdbx_strand_id
1 'polypeptide(L)'
;METRFVDCRPRDAYLAGHVPGAAHADPETDLTGDDGGGRHPLPRAEAFAAWASRAGIGADTLVVGYDGGTGWAPRLWWLLRHFGHDAAGVIPLAAWQGPLASGEEEVAPASFSARPRSDDTASADELLGRLDDESLTLVDARAPERWRGETEPIDPVAGRIPGARNRYFLDESPLPRELLDAPGLVVYCGSGVTACAVLHELHLAGRDDARLYPGSFSEWYALGPVERD
;
A
#
# COMPACT_ATOMS: atom_id res chain seq x y z
N MET A 1 -22.05 -0.37 12.98
CA MET A 1 -20.70 -0.22 12.41
C MET A 1 -20.28 1.21 12.65
N GLU A 2 -19.26 1.41 13.49
CA GLU A 2 -18.68 2.73 13.76
C GLU A 2 -17.66 3.05 12.65
N THR A 3 -17.58 4.30 12.20
CA THR A 3 -16.56 4.70 11.23
C THR A 3 -15.36 5.29 11.94
N ARG A 4 -14.15 4.77 11.66
CA ARG A 4 -12.88 5.32 12.13
C ARG A 4 -12.14 5.94 10.95
N PHE A 5 -12.04 7.26 10.93
CA PHE A 5 -11.12 7.94 10.02
C PHE A 5 -9.68 7.75 10.51
N VAL A 6 -8.75 7.56 9.57
CA VAL A 6 -7.33 7.41 9.87
C VAL A 6 -6.50 8.31 8.96
N ASP A 7 -5.80 9.26 9.56
CA ASP A 7 -4.86 10.14 8.88
C ASP A 7 -3.53 9.43 8.69
N CYS A 8 -3.09 9.29 7.44
CA CYS A 8 -1.82 8.64 7.10
C CYS A 8 -0.76 9.65 6.62
N ARG A 9 -0.94 10.94 6.92
CA ARG A 9 0.06 11.99 6.62
C ARG A 9 1.09 12.07 7.74
N PRO A 10 2.24 12.76 7.51
CA PRO A 10 3.19 13.05 8.58
C PRO A 10 2.53 13.68 9.80
N ARG A 11 3.05 13.38 10.99
CA ARG A 11 2.43 13.74 12.27
C ARG A 11 2.19 15.25 12.44
N ASP A 12 3.07 16.09 11.91
CA ASP A 12 2.89 17.55 11.91
C ASP A 12 1.67 17.99 11.09
N ALA A 13 1.42 17.36 9.93
CA ALA A 13 0.24 17.61 9.11
C ALA A 13 -1.06 17.14 9.80
N TYR A 14 -1.02 16.01 10.49
CA TYR A 14 -2.13 15.55 11.33
C TYR A 14 -2.44 16.57 12.43
N LEU A 15 -1.45 16.92 13.25
CA LEU A 15 -1.64 17.88 14.35
C LEU A 15 -2.11 19.26 13.89
N ALA A 16 -1.69 19.69 12.68
CA ALA A 16 -2.10 20.96 12.10
C ALA A 16 -3.57 20.99 11.66
N GLY A 17 -4.13 19.86 11.22
CA GLY A 17 -5.50 19.80 10.74
C GLY A 17 -5.89 18.42 10.21
N HIS A 18 -6.86 17.75 10.84
CA HIS A 18 -7.33 16.40 10.50
C HIS A 18 -8.86 16.29 10.58
N VAL A 19 -9.43 15.20 10.07
CA VAL A 19 -10.87 14.91 10.20
C VAL A 19 -11.18 14.69 11.70
N PRO A 20 -12.18 15.36 12.29
CA PRO A 20 -12.48 15.22 13.72
C PRO A 20 -12.68 13.76 14.14
N GLY A 21 -12.03 13.36 15.24
CA GLY A 21 -12.02 12.00 15.77
C GLY A 21 -11.12 11.02 15.01
N ALA A 22 -10.33 11.48 14.03
CA ALA A 22 -9.41 10.62 13.29
C ALA A 22 -8.29 10.12 14.19
N ALA A 23 -8.00 8.82 14.08
CA ALA A 23 -6.73 8.28 14.57
C ALA A 23 -5.60 8.69 13.61
N HIS A 24 -4.36 8.66 14.09
CA HIS A 24 -3.17 8.85 13.26
C HIS A 24 -2.45 7.52 13.05
N ALA A 25 -2.01 7.27 11.81
CA ALA A 25 -1.09 6.21 11.46
C ALA A 25 0.22 6.84 10.98
N ASP A 26 1.30 6.68 11.73
CA ASP A 26 2.60 7.15 11.28
C ASP A 26 3.09 6.24 10.13
N PRO A 27 3.35 6.79 8.93
CA PRO A 27 3.78 6.00 7.79
C PRO A 27 5.05 5.16 8.03
N GLU A 28 5.99 5.70 8.79
CA GLU A 28 7.33 5.13 8.95
C GLU A 28 7.40 4.16 10.13
N THR A 29 6.45 4.21 11.08
CA THR A 29 6.47 3.35 12.28
C THR A 29 5.25 2.46 12.48
N ASP A 30 4.07 2.87 12.00
CA ASP A 30 2.84 2.08 12.14
C ASP A 30 2.50 1.30 10.86
N LEU A 31 2.82 1.88 9.69
CA LEU A 31 2.56 1.27 8.37
C LEU A 31 3.80 0.63 7.72
N THR A 32 4.92 0.69 8.45
CA THR A 32 6.23 0.17 8.07
C THR A 32 6.83 -0.53 9.28
N GLY A 33 7.51 -1.65 9.06
CA GLY A 33 8.22 -2.36 10.12
C GLY A 33 9.49 -3.02 9.62
N ASP A 34 9.70 -4.26 10.03
CA ASP A 34 10.95 -4.99 9.85
C ASP A 34 10.75 -6.44 9.40
N ASP A 35 9.57 -6.76 8.85
CA ASP A 35 9.27 -8.06 8.25
C ASP A 35 9.42 -8.02 6.73
N GLY A 36 10.45 -8.71 6.22
CA GLY A 36 10.86 -8.69 4.81
C GLY A 36 11.94 -7.66 4.49
N GLY A 37 12.23 -7.48 3.19
CA GLY A 37 13.24 -6.54 2.71
C GLY A 37 12.67 -5.26 2.10
N GLY A 38 13.56 -4.48 1.48
CA GLY A 38 13.24 -3.18 0.89
C GLY A 38 13.20 -2.04 1.90
N ARG A 39 12.84 -0.85 1.44
CA ARG A 39 12.85 0.36 2.28
C ARG A 39 11.66 0.49 3.23
N HIS A 40 10.52 -0.13 2.92
CA HIS A 40 9.35 -0.13 3.80
C HIS A 40 8.81 -1.56 4.01
N PRO A 41 9.53 -2.39 4.78
CA PRO A 41 9.10 -3.73 5.12
C PRO A 41 7.72 -3.74 5.81
N LEU A 42 7.06 -4.88 5.83
CA LEU A 42 5.77 -5.00 6.49
C LEU A 42 5.93 -4.88 8.02
N PRO A 43 4.97 -4.28 8.73
CA PRO A 43 4.93 -4.40 10.18
C PRO A 43 4.60 -5.84 10.59
N ARG A 44 5.15 -6.31 11.72
CA ARG A 44 4.73 -7.59 12.29
C ARG A 44 3.28 -7.53 12.75
N ALA A 45 2.59 -8.67 12.71
CA ALA A 45 1.19 -8.79 13.07
C ALA A 45 0.88 -8.22 14.48
N GLU A 46 1.76 -8.47 15.46
CA GLU A 46 1.60 -8.00 16.83
C GLU A 46 1.74 -6.47 16.92
N ALA A 47 2.68 -5.89 16.18
CA ALA A 47 2.91 -4.45 16.16
C ALA A 47 1.74 -3.72 15.50
N PHE A 48 1.27 -4.23 14.37
CA PHE A 48 0.10 -3.68 13.68
C PHE A 48 -1.17 -3.82 14.52
N ALA A 49 -1.40 -4.98 15.16
CA ALA A 49 -2.54 -5.17 16.05
C ALA A 49 -2.51 -4.22 17.26
N ALA A 50 -1.32 -3.96 17.82
CA ALA A 50 -1.16 -3.03 18.92
C ALA A 50 -1.48 -1.58 18.50
N TRP A 51 -1.03 -1.16 17.31
CA TRP A 51 -1.39 0.14 16.76
C TRP A 51 -2.90 0.24 16.47
N ALA A 52 -3.46 -0.72 15.73
CA ALA A 52 -4.87 -0.73 15.35
C ALA A 52 -5.79 -0.71 16.59
N SER A 53 -5.41 -1.41 17.65
CA SER A 53 -6.12 -1.39 18.93
C SER A 53 -6.11 0.01 19.56
N ARG A 54 -4.97 0.72 19.59
CA ARG A 54 -4.89 2.12 20.07
C ARG A 54 -5.67 3.09 19.19
N ALA A 55 -5.74 2.81 17.89
CA ALA A 55 -6.53 3.57 16.92
C ALA A 55 -8.05 3.29 17.00
N GLY A 56 -8.51 2.50 17.97
CA GLY A 56 -9.93 2.21 18.17
C GLY A 56 -10.54 1.34 17.06
N ILE A 57 -9.72 0.52 16.39
CA ILE A 57 -10.16 -0.38 15.33
C ILE A 57 -10.50 -1.74 15.93
N GLY A 58 -11.78 -2.09 15.89
CA GLY A 58 -12.31 -3.39 16.32
C GLY A 58 -12.98 -4.15 15.17
N ALA A 59 -13.65 -5.26 15.51
CA ALA A 59 -14.35 -6.10 14.53
C ALA A 59 -15.50 -5.38 13.80
N ASP A 60 -16.17 -4.42 14.47
CA ASP A 60 -17.35 -3.70 13.96
C ASP A 60 -17.04 -2.26 13.50
N THR A 61 -15.77 -2.00 13.19
CA THR A 61 -15.28 -0.70 12.71
C THR A 61 -15.16 -0.70 11.19
N LEU A 62 -15.69 0.33 10.53
CA LEU A 62 -15.33 0.67 9.15
C LEU A 62 -14.17 1.66 9.19
N VAL A 63 -13.02 1.28 8.66
CA VAL A 63 -11.85 2.16 8.60
C VAL A 63 -11.84 2.94 7.30
N VAL A 64 -11.67 4.26 7.37
CA VAL A 64 -11.53 5.13 6.19
C VAL A 64 -10.21 5.88 6.30
N GLY A 65 -9.21 5.41 5.55
CA GLY A 65 -7.90 6.05 5.47
C GLY A 65 -7.92 7.25 4.52
N TYR A 66 -7.11 8.27 4.82
CA TYR A 66 -6.83 9.36 3.89
C TYR A 66 -5.39 9.86 4.02
N ASP A 67 -4.86 10.39 2.92
CA ASP A 67 -3.52 10.98 2.86
C ASP A 67 -3.48 12.18 1.90
N GLY A 68 -2.27 12.65 1.57
CA GLY A 68 -2.02 13.72 0.61
C GLY A 68 -1.80 13.25 -0.83
N GLY A 69 -2.29 12.07 -1.23
CA GLY A 69 -2.00 11.45 -2.53
C GLY A 69 -0.65 10.74 -2.56
N THR A 70 -0.14 10.30 -1.40
CA THR A 70 1.20 9.70 -1.27
C THR A 70 1.19 8.18 -1.37
N GLY A 71 0.01 7.54 -1.30
CA GLY A 71 -0.15 6.09 -1.33
C GLY A 71 -0.13 5.43 0.06
N TRP A 72 -0.04 6.23 1.13
CA TRP A 72 -0.04 5.74 2.51
C TRP A 72 -1.42 5.30 2.97
N ALA A 73 -2.48 6.00 2.57
CA ALA A 73 -3.83 5.57 2.88
C ALA A 73 -4.23 4.26 2.15
N PRO A 74 -3.91 4.08 0.85
CA PRO A 74 -4.00 2.77 0.21
C PRO A 74 -3.14 1.69 0.87
N ARG A 75 -1.94 2.01 1.37
CA ARG A 75 -1.14 1.04 2.12
C ARG A 75 -1.79 0.64 3.43
N LEU A 76 -2.35 1.58 4.20
CA LEU A 76 -3.15 1.26 5.37
C LEU A 76 -4.32 0.32 5.01
N TRP A 77 -5.07 0.65 3.95
CA TRP A 77 -6.16 -0.20 3.47
C TRP A 77 -5.69 -1.63 3.16
N TRP A 78 -4.55 -1.76 2.46
CA TRP A 78 -3.99 -3.07 2.14
C TRP A 78 -3.55 -3.82 3.41
N LEU A 79 -2.86 -3.16 4.35
CA LEU A 79 -2.43 -3.76 5.61
C LEU A 79 -3.60 -4.23 6.48
N LEU A 80 -4.68 -3.45 6.56
CA LEU A 80 -5.90 -3.87 7.27
C LEU A 80 -6.43 -5.18 6.69
N ARG A 81 -6.54 -5.28 5.36
CA ARG A 81 -6.98 -6.50 4.67
C ARG A 81 -6.01 -7.66 4.88
N HIS A 82 -4.71 -7.40 4.71
CA HIS A 82 -3.64 -8.37 4.96
C HIS A 82 -3.76 -8.96 6.37
N PHE A 83 -4.03 -8.14 7.38
CA PHE A 83 -4.26 -8.58 8.75
C PHE A 83 -5.71 -8.96 9.08
N GLY A 84 -6.55 -9.20 8.06
CA GLY A 84 -7.86 -9.83 8.20
C GLY A 84 -9.01 -8.89 8.57
N HIS A 85 -8.87 -7.58 8.31
CA HIS A 85 -9.89 -6.56 8.50
C HIS A 85 -10.34 -5.99 7.14
N ASP A 86 -11.44 -6.53 6.62
CA ASP A 86 -11.96 -6.19 5.27
C ASP A 86 -12.77 -4.89 5.19
N ALA A 87 -13.34 -4.43 6.31
CA ALA A 87 -14.18 -3.24 6.37
C ALA A 87 -13.32 -1.97 6.32
N ALA A 88 -12.66 -1.74 5.18
CA ALA A 88 -11.74 -0.63 4.98
C ALA A 88 -11.96 0.05 3.62
N GLY A 89 -11.72 1.36 3.56
CA GLY A 89 -11.72 2.14 2.33
C GLY A 89 -10.77 3.33 2.40
N VAL A 90 -10.62 4.01 1.27
CA VAL A 90 -9.75 5.19 1.12
C VAL A 90 -10.55 6.35 0.53
N ILE A 91 -10.31 7.55 1.03
CA ILE A 91 -10.82 8.79 0.43
C ILE A 91 -9.70 9.82 0.27
N PRO A 92 -9.77 10.74 -0.70
CA PRO A 92 -8.94 11.93 -0.68
C PRO A 92 -9.41 12.84 0.47
N LEU A 93 -8.48 13.50 1.17
CA LEU A 93 -8.85 14.45 2.23
C LEU A 93 -9.81 15.55 1.73
N ALA A 94 -9.65 15.98 0.47
CA ALA A 94 -10.52 16.96 -0.17
C ALA A 94 -12.01 16.52 -0.28
N ALA A 95 -12.32 15.22 -0.12
CA ALA A 95 -13.69 14.74 -0.05
C ALA A 95 -14.38 15.11 1.27
N TRP A 96 -13.63 15.41 2.34
CA TRP A 96 -14.19 15.89 3.60
C TRP A 96 -14.63 17.35 3.46
N GLN A 97 -15.94 17.58 3.61
CA GLN A 97 -16.54 18.93 3.49
C GLN A 97 -16.80 19.58 4.87
N GLY A 98 -16.47 18.89 5.96
CA GLY A 98 -16.64 19.39 7.32
C GLY A 98 -15.46 20.22 7.82
N PRO A 99 -15.55 20.79 9.03
CA PRO A 99 -14.40 21.43 9.67
C PRO A 99 -13.31 20.39 9.97
N LEU A 100 -12.06 20.84 10.02
CA LEU A 100 -10.95 20.04 10.54
C LEU A 100 -10.76 20.32 12.04
N ALA A 101 -10.34 19.31 12.78
CA ALA A 101 -9.82 19.42 14.13
C ALA A 101 -8.29 19.59 14.10
N SER A 102 -7.69 19.98 15.21
CA SER A 102 -6.23 20.12 15.36
C SER A 102 -5.79 19.65 16.74
N GLY A 103 -4.50 19.33 16.88
CA GLY A 103 -3.96 18.70 18.07
C GLY A 103 -4.11 17.18 18.06
N GLU A 104 -4.10 16.59 19.25
CA GLU A 104 -4.27 15.14 19.44
C GLU A 104 -5.75 14.80 19.63
N GLU A 105 -6.17 13.63 19.13
CA GLU A 105 -7.49 13.05 19.41
C GLU A 105 -7.39 11.97 20.49
N GLU A 106 -8.34 11.98 21.43
CA GLU A 106 -8.48 10.89 22.38
C GLU A 106 -9.32 9.76 21.76
N VAL A 107 -8.64 8.71 21.30
CA VAL A 107 -9.30 7.53 20.72
C VAL A 107 -9.43 6.42 21.76
N ALA A 108 -10.67 6.00 22.03
CA ALA A 108 -10.93 4.86 22.89
C ALA A 108 -10.38 3.58 22.21
N PRO A 109 -9.54 2.79 22.91
CA PRO A 109 -8.97 1.59 22.31
C PRO A 109 -10.02 0.50 22.10
N ALA A 110 -9.83 -0.31 21.07
CA ALA A 110 -10.64 -1.48 20.74
C ALA A 110 -9.76 -2.73 20.63
N SER A 111 -10.39 -3.91 20.58
CA SER A 111 -9.66 -5.16 20.38
C SER A 111 -9.49 -5.45 18.89
N PHE A 112 -8.24 -5.47 18.42
CA PHE A 112 -7.87 -5.92 17.09
C PHE A 112 -7.21 -7.30 17.15
N SER A 113 -7.70 -8.25 16.34
CA SER A 113 -7.11 -9.58 16.19
C SER A 113 -6.56 -9.73 14.77
N ALA A 114 -5.23 -9.60 14.63
CA ALA A 114 -4.56 -9.76 13.36
C ALA A 114 -4.64 -11.21 12.87
N ARG A 115 -5.02 -11.37 11.61
CA ARG A 115 -5.05 -12.65 10.89
C ARG A 115 -4.34 -12.45 9.54
N PRO A 116 -3.00 -12.57 9.50
CA PRO A 116 -2.23 -12.39 8.27
C PRO A 116 -2.71 -13.32 7.17
N ARG A 117 -2.94 -12.79 5.97
CA ARG A 117 -3.17 -13.54 4.75
C ARG A 117 -1.85 -14.07 4.20
N SER A 118 -1.90 -15.22 3.53
CA SER A 118 -0.72 -15.86 2.95
C SER A 118 -0.69 -15.80 1.42
N ASP A 119 -1.79 -15.37 0.81
CA ASP A 119 -2.05 -15.41 -0.63
C ASP A 119 -2.07 -14.03 -1.29
N ASP A 120 -1.82 -12.96 -0.53
CA ASP A 120 -1.87 -11.55 -0.99
C ASP A 120 -0.48 -10.90 -1.16
N THR A 121 0.60 -11.62 -0.86
CA THR A 121 1.99 -11.17 -1.04
C THR A 121 2.78 -12.13 -1.91
N ALA A 122 3.74 -11.64 -2.71
CA ALA A 122 4.75 -12.42 -3.42
C ALA A 122 6.15 -12.07 -2.91
N SER A 123 7.07 -13.04 -2.89
CA SER A 123 8.46 -12.84 -2.45
C SER A 123 9.42 -12.65 -3.63
N ALA A 124 10.59 -12.05 -3.38
CA ALA A 124 11.63 -11.93 -4.40
C ALA A 124 12.04 -13.29 -5.00
N ASP A 125 12.20 -14.31 -4.14
CA ASP A 125 12.54 -15.68 -4.56
C ASP A 125 11.46 -16.31 -5.46
N GLU A 126 10.18 -16.11 -5.14
CA GLU A 126 9.07 -16.57 -5.98
C GLU A 126 9.15 -15.92 -7.35
N LEU A 127 9.32 -14.60 -7.40
CA LEU A 127 9.35 -13.86 -8.66
C LEU A 127 10.58 -14.22 -9.50
N LEU A 128 11.76 -14.37 -8.89
CA LEU A 128 12.98 -14.83 -9.56
C LEU A 128 12.78 -16.18 -10.25
N GLY A 129 12.07 -17.11 -9.61
CA GLY A 129 11.76 -18.43 -10.17
C GLY A 129 10.72 -18.42 -11.29
N ARG A 130 10.04 -17.29 -11.52
CA ARG A 130 8.87 -17.18 -12.41
C ARG A 130 8.99 -16.09 -13.46
N LEU A 131 10.15 -15.46 -13.65
CA LEU A 131 10.31 -14.36 -14.62
C LEU A 131 9.97 -14.78 -16.07
N ASP A 132 10.20 -16.05 -16.42
CA ASP A 132 9.87 -16.62 -17.74
C ASP A 132 8.48 -17.27 -17.80
N ASP A 133 7.68 -17.18 -16.72
CA ASP A 133 6.34 -17.77 -16.62
C ASP A 133 5.29 -16.83 -17.24
N GLU A 134 4.70 -17.21 -18.37
CA GLU A 134 3.65 -16.44 -19.04
C GLU A 134 2.36 -16.26 -18.19
N SER A 135 2.21 -17.04 -17.11
CA SER A 135 1.10 -16.89 -16.16
C SER A 135 1.36 -15.85 -15.06
N LEU A 136 2.55 -15.25 -15.02
CA LEU A 136 2.90 -14.15 -14.12
C LEU A 136 2.78 -12.82 -14.87
N THR A 137 2.04 -11.87 -14.30
CA THR A 137 2.04 -10.48 -14.78
C THR A 137 2.59 -9.56 -13.70
N LEU A 138 3.74 -8.95 -13.98
CA LEU A 138 4.33 -7.93 -13.11
C LEU A 138 3.86 -6.53 -13.52
N VAL A 139 3.44 -5.73 -12.53
CA VAL A 139 3.03 -4.34 -12.72
C VAL A 139 3.81 -3.43 -11.79
N ASP A 140 4.54 -2.49 -12.39
CA ASP A 140 5.27 -1.43 -11.69
C ASP A 140 4.42 -0.17 -11.55
N ALA A 141 4.19 0.27 -10.32
CA ALA A 141 3.40 1.46 -10.02
C ALA A 141 4.20 2.76 -9.96
N ARG A 142 5.51 2.73 -10.24
CA ARG A 142 6.34 3.94 -10.30
C ARG A 142 6.03 4.79 -11.53
N ALA A 143 6.54 6.03 -11.51
CA ALA A 143 6.44 6.93 -12.65
C ALA A 143 7.06 6.31 -13.92
N PRO A 144 6.52 6.58 -15.12
CA PRO A 144 6.97 5.96 -16.35
C PRO A 144 8.48 6.12 -16.61
N GLU A 145 9.05 7.28 -16.32
CA GLU A 145 10.48 7.57 -16.46
C GLU A 145 11.37 6.75 -15.51
N ARG A 146 10.85 6.35 -14.34
CA ARG A 146 11.55 5.43 -13.43
C ARG A 146 11.46 3.98 -13.92
N TRP A 147 10.30 3.58 -14.43
CA TRP A 147 10.06 2.27 -15.01
C TRP A 147 10.89 2.02 -16.29
N ARG A 148 11.05 3.04 -17.16
CA ARG A 148 11.95 2.98 -18.32
C ARG A 148 13.43 2.99 -17.95
N GLY A 149 13.76 3.42 -16.74
CA GLY A 149 15.14 3.55 -16.26
C GLY A 149 15.84 4.83 -16.75
N GLU A 150 15.08 5.85 -17.15
CA GLU A 150 15.59 7.16 -17.56
C GLU A 150 16.06 7.98 -16.36
N THR A 151 15.35 7.86 -15.24
CA THR A 151 15.68 8.53 -13.97
C THR A 151 15.47 7.57 -12.80
N GLU A 152 16.31 7.67 -11.77
CA GLU A 152 16.05 7.01 -10.49
C GLU A 152 16.60 7.89 -9.37
N PRO A 153 15.74 8.66 -8.69
CA PRO A 153 16.18 9.61 -7.67
C PRO A 153 16.38 8.97 -6.29
N ILE A 154 15.96 7.72 -6.08
CA ILE A 154 15.92 7.09 -4.75
C ILE A 154 16.86 5.88 -4.69
N ASP A 155 16.76 4.97 -5.66
CA ASP A 155 17.49 3.71 -5.68
C ASP A 155 18.85 3.82 -6.41
N PRO A 156 19.86 3.00 -6.08
CA PRO A 156 21.17 3.06 -6.75
C PRO A 156 21.16 2.65 -8.23
N VAL A 157 20.11 1.95 -8.67
CA VAL A 157 20.01 1.37 -10.02
C VAL A 157 18.71 1.83 -10.66
N ALA A 158 18.77 2.42 -11.85
CA ALA A 158 17.56 2.72 -12.62
C ALA A 158 17.07 1.50 -13.42
N GLY A 159 15.77 1.42 -13.70
CA GLY A 159 15.14 0.37 -14.50
C GLY A 159 13.99 -0.30 -13.77
N ARG A 160 13.59 -1.49 -14.24
CA ARG A 160 12.44 -2.27 -13.75
C ARG A 160 12.78 -3.75 -13.64
N ILE A 161 11.85 -4.53 -13.08
CA ILE A 161 11.89 -5.99 -13.19
C ILE A 161 11.63 -6.37 -14.67
N PRO A 162 12.39 -7.31 -15.28
CA PRO A 162 12.19 -7.69 -16.68
C PRO A 162 10.75 -8.06 -17.01
N GLY A 163 10.27 -7.59 -18.16
CA GLY A 163 8.89 -7.83 -18.62
C GLY A 163 7.78 -7.13 -17.83
N ALA A 164 8.10 -6.37 -16.76
CA ALA A 164 7.08 -5.68 -15.99
C ALA A 164 6.38 -4.60 -16.83
N ARG A 165 5.05 -4.57 -16.76
CA ARG A 165 4.22 -3.49 -17.31
C ARG A 165 4.21 -2.29 -16.36
N ASN A 166 3.80 -1.12 -16.83
CA ASN A 166 3.68 0.08 -15.99
C ASN A 166 2.21 0.48 -15.80
N ARG A 167 1.82 0.74 -14.55
CA ARG A 167 0.55 1.38 -14.18
C ARG A 167 0.84 2.43 -13.12
N TYR A 168 1.12 3.66 -13.54
CA TYR A 168 1.49 4.72 -12.60
C TYR A 168 0.36 4.98 -11.60
N PHE A 169 0.68 5.01 -10.30
CA PHE A 169 -0.33 5.07 -9.24
C PHE A 169 -1.17 6.37 -9.20
N LEU A 170 -0.72 7.44 -9.87
CA LEU A 170 -1.43 8.71 -10.00
C LEU A 170 -2.10 8.89 -11.36
N ASP A 171 -2.04 7.88 -12.23
CA ASP A 171 -2.73 7.94 -13.51
C ASP A 171 -4.24 7.74 -13.28
N GLU A 172 -5.03 8.76 -13.61
CA GLU A 172 -6.48 8.76 -13.42
C GLU A 172 -7.25 8.10 -14.57
N SER A 173 -6.56 7.63 -15.62
CA SER A 173 -7.19 6.89 -16.70
C SER A 173 -7.72 5.53 -16.21
N PRO A 174 -8.82 5.01 -16.79
CA PRO A 174 -9.37 3.71 -16.39
C PRO A 174 -8.34 2.59 -16.53
N LEU A 175 -8.40 1.61 -15.62
CA LEU A 175 -7.58 0.41 -15.71
C LEU A 175 -7.66 -0.22 -17.12
N PRO A 176 -6.51 -0.45 -17.77
CA PRO A 176 -6.47 -1.18 -19.03
C PRO A 176 -7.09 -2.57 -18.86
N ARG A 177 -7.92 -2.98 -19.82
CA ARG A 177 -8.57 -4.30 -19.80
C ARG A 177 -7.55 -5.44 -19.71
N GLU A 178 -6.39 -5.26 -20.33
CA GLU A 178 -5.25 -6.18 -20.26
C GLU A 178 -4.68 -6.39 -18.85
N LEU A 179 -4.88 -5.45 -17.92
CA LEU A 179 -4.53 -5.63 -16.51
C LEU A 179 -5.66 -6.28 -15.74
N LEU A 180 -6.93 -6.11 -16.14
CA LEU A 180 -8.05 -6.79 -15.50
C LEU A 180 -8.08 -8.29 -15.84
N ASP A 181 -7.72 -8.62 -17.09
CA ASP A 181 -7.73 -10.01 -17.58
C ASP A 181 -6.37 -10.74 -17.41
N ALA A 182 -5.32 -10.05 -16.94
CA ALA A 182 -3.98 -10.62 -16.81
C ALA A 182 -3.93 -11.79 -15.82
N PRO A 183 -3.21 -12.90 -16.07
CA PRO A 183 -3.03 -13.96 -15.09
C PRO A 183 -1.99 -13.58 -14.01
N GLY A 184 -2.16 -14.13 -12.80
CA GLY A 184 -1.15 -14.10 -11.73
C GLY A 184 -0.55 -12.72 -11.47
N LEU A 185 -1.40 -11.69 -11.31
CA LEU A 185 -0.95 -10.31 -11.28
C LEU A 185 -0.30 -9.96 -9.94
N VAL A 186 0.94 -9.48 -10.01
CA VAL A 186 1.71 -8.99 -8.86
C VAL A 186 2.10 -7.54 -9.11
N VAL A 187 1.77 -6.68 -8.16
CA VAL A 187 2.05 -5.24 -8.21
C VAL A 187 3.22 -4.91 -7.30
N TYR A 188 4.13 -4.08 -7.78
CA TYR A 188 5.24 -3.54 -7.00
C TYR A 188 5.44 -2.07 -7.34
N CYS A 189 6.28 -1.37 -6.57
CA CYS A 189 6.68 -0.01 -6.89
C CYS A 189 8.14 0.24 -6.47
N GLY A 190 8.45 1.40 -5.88
CA GLY A 190 9.76 1.62 -5.26
C GLY A 190 9.97 0.76 -4.02
N SER A 191 8.95 0.64 -3.16
CA SER A 191 9.11 0.07 -1.81
C SER A 191 7.80 -0.42 -1.19
N GLY A 192 6.85 -0.88 -2.01
CA GLY A 192 5.60 -1.49 -1.53
C GLY A 192 4.52 -0.51 -1.04
N VAL A 193 4.72 0.80 -1.18
CA VAL A 193 3.74 1.82 -0.74
C VAL A 193 2.75 2.14 -1.85
N THR A 194 3.18 2.85 -2.90
CA THR A 194 2.29 3.27 -3.99
C THR A 194 1.69 2.13 -4.82
N ALA A 195 2.29 0.94 -4.77
CA ALA A 195 1.71 -0.29 -5.32
C ALA A 195 0.32 -0.59 -4.73
N CYS A 196 0.09 -0.23 -3.46
CA CYS A 196 -1.19 -0.43 -2.79
C CYS A 196 -2.31 0.41 -3.39
N ALA A 197 -2.01 1.55 -4.02
CA ALA A 197 -3.02 2.36 -4.72
C ALA A 197 -3.52 1.66 -5.97
N VAL A 198 -2.63 1.00 -6.74
CA VAL A 198 -3.01 0.20 -7.90
C VAL A 198 -3.78 -1.06 -7.46
N LEU A 199 -3.37 -1.72 -6.35
CA LEU A 199 -4.13 -2.83 -5.77
C LEU A 199 -5.54 -2.41 -5.33
N HIS A 200 -5.68 -1.23 -4.74
CA HIS A 200 -6.99 -0.67 -4.36
C HIS A 200 -7.85 -0.40 -5.61
N GLU A 201 -7.28 0.15 -6.67
CA GLU A 201 -7.98 0.36 -7.94
C GLU A 201 -8.47 -0.97 -8.56
N LEU A 202 -7.61 -2.00 -8.57
CA LEU A 202 -7.95 -3.34 -9.04
C LEU A 202 -9.09 -3.94 -8.21
N HIS A 203 -9.02 -3.80 -6.88
CA HIS A 203 -10.10 -4.23 -5.97
C HIS A 203 -11.43 -3.55 -6.29
N LEU A 204 -11.44 -2.23 -6.48
CA LEU A 204 -12.65 -1.49 -6.86
C LEU A 204 -13.22 -1.93 -8.22
N ALA A 205 -12.36 -2.41 -9.13
CA ALA A 205 -12.75 -2.99 -10.41
C ALA A 205 -13.20 -4.46 -10.33
N GLY A 206 -13.28 -5.04 -9.12
CA GLY A 206 -13.69 -6.43 -8.89
C GLY A 206 -12.56 -7.45 -9.04
N ARG A 207 -11.30 -7.00 -9.04
CA ARG A 207 -10.12 -7.85 -9.11
C ARG A 207 -9.41 -7.94 -7.76
N ASP A 208 -9.76 -8.97 -7.00
CA ASP A 208 -9.27 -9.21 -5.63
C ASP A 208 -8.06 -10.16 -5.52
N ASP A 209 -7.68 -10.82 -6.61
CA ASP A 209 -6.62 -11.84 -6.64
C ASP A 209 -5.20 -11.28 -6.86
N ALA A 210 -5.08 -9.95 -7.02
CA ALA A 210 -3.81 -9.28 -7.24
C ALA A 210 -2.98 -9.26 -5.95
N ARG A 211 -1.68 -9.56 -6.08
CA ARG A 211 -0.75 -9.66 -4.95
C ARG A 211 0.21 -8.48 -4.89
N LEU A 212 0.64 -8.11 -3.70
CA LEU A 212 1.71 -7.14 -3.48
C LEU A 212 3.07 -7.85 -3.50
N TYR A 213 4.10 -7.27 -4.12
CA TYR A 213 5.49 -7.59 -3.79
C TYR A 213 6.04 -6.50 -2.84
N PRO A 214 6.09 -6.75 -1.51
CA PRO A 214 6.33 -5.70 -0.53
C PRO A 214 7.72 -5.07 -0.62
N GLY A 215 8.77 -5.89 -0.77
CA GLY A 215 10.13 -5.37 -0.89
C GLY A 215 10.34 -4.54 -2.15
N SER A 216 9.54 -4.81 -3.19
CA SER A 216 9.43 -3.97 -4.38
C SER A 216 10.80 -3.73 -5.03
N PHE A 217 10.95 -2.66 -5.83
CA PHE A 217 12.19 -2.41 -6.54
C PHE A 217 13.39 -2.18 -5.60
N SER A 218 13.16 -1.61 -4.42
CA SER A 218 14.19 -1.36 -3.40
C SER A 218 14.83 -2.61 -2.81
N GLU A 219 14.14 -3.74 -2.86
CA GLU A 219 14.71 -5.06 -2.57
C GLU A 219 15.28 -5.67 -3.86
N TRP A 220 14.52 -5.58 -4.95
CA TRP A 220 14.82 -6.26 -6.20
C TRP A 220 16.15 -5.89 -6.83
N TYR A 221 16.52 -4.59 -6.83
CA TYR A 221 17.73 -4.14 -7.54
C TYR A 221 19.01 -4.82 -7.05
N ALA A 222 19.00 -5.35 -5.83
CA ALA A 222 20.14 -6.04 -5.21
C ALA A 222 20.10 -7.56 -5.43
N LEU A 223 18.97 -8.13 -5.85
CA LEU A 223 18.74 -9.58 -5.90
C LEU A 223 18.55 -10.13 -7.32
N GLY A 224 17.96 -9.35 -8.22
CA GLY A 224 17.49 -9.82 -9.50
C GLY A 224 17.99 -9.03 -10.71
N PRO A 225 17.70 -9.52 -11.92
CA PRO A 225 17.99 -8.79 -13.16
C PRO A 225 17.17 -7.49 -13.22
N VAL A 226 17.72 -6.48 -13.90
CA VAL A 226 17.06 -5.19 -14.12
C VAL A 226 17.02 -4.89 -15.61
N GLU A 227 15.85 -4.54 -16.11
CA GLU A 227 15.58 -4.14 -17.50
C GLU A 227 15.47 -2.61 -17.62
N ARG A 228 15.86 -2.07 -18.78
CA ARG A 228 15.79 -0.65 -19.15
C ARG A 228 15.38 -0.55 -20.61
N ASP A 229 14.78 0.58 -20.99
CA ASP A 229 14.48 0.91 -22.39
C ASP A 229 15.69 1.50 -23.13
#